data_AF-A0A7V3I3J7-F1
#
_entry.id   AF-A0A7V3I3J7-F1
#
_cell.length_a   1.000
_cell.length_b   1.000
_cell.length_c   1.000
_cell.angle_alpha   90.00
_cell.angle_beta   90.00
_cell.angle_gamma   90.00
#
_symmetry.space_group_name_H-M   'P 1'
#
loop_
_entity.id
_entity.type
_entity.pdbx_description
1 polymer ?
#
loop_
_entity_poly.entity_id
_entity_poly.type
_entity_poly.pdbx_seq_one_letter_code
_entity_poly.pdbx_strand_id
1 'polypeptide(L)'
;MWPFKTTATKPPEKQTPHHYVLAHIALRQVALGNPYGFFAVMGSPQRQEFLDDLWKQICRKCDKDGAAFFTSRDIRVHTTRIGQYPAVLVEMPPAYFTAEAHMVCAVLRVPLHELSSNPENPSVQYFTLEKGVNVLTGQDRTVLCEWVGETHVNHGDGPEPTPRAFMEKIKGVIEPENPSYG
;
A
#
# COMPACT_ATOMS: atom_id res chain seq x y z
N MET A 1 -18.07 -14.21 3.18
CA MET A 1 -18.93 -13.03 2.92
C MET A 1 -18.21 -11.82 3.50
N TRP A 2 -17.66 -10.97 2.62
CA TRP A 2 -16.79 -9.84 2.98
C TRP A 2 -17.64 -8.67 3.53
N PRO A 3 -17.43 -8.16 4.76
CA PRO A 3 -18.25 -7.07 5.27
C PRO A 3 -17.47 -5.75 5.18
N PHE A 4 -17.38 -5.18 3.98
CA PHE A 4 -17.31 -3.72 3.87
C PHE A 4 -18.70 -3.25 3.43
N LYS A 5 -19.41 -2.52 4.30
CA LYS A 5 -20.56 -1.72 3.88
C LYS A 5 -20.01 -0.54 3.08
N THR A 6 -19.81 -0.75 1.78
CA THR A 6 -19.41 0.28 0.83
C THR A 6 -20.64 1.08 0.40
N THR A 7 -20.59 2.40 0.47
CA THR A 7 -21.67 3.32 0.05
C THR A 7 -21.61 3.68 -1.45
N ALA A 8 -20.90 2.93 -2.30
CA ALA A 8 -20.76 3.19 -3.73
C ALA A 8 -21.03 1.88 -4.52
N THR A 9 -22.15 1.81 -5.25
CA THR A 9 -22.28 1.94 -6.73
C THR A 9 -21.56 0.83 -7.52
N LYS A 10 -22.27 0.24 -8.48
CA LYS A 10 -21.84 -0.77 -9.47
C LYS A 10 -20.33 -0.73 -9.80
N PRO A 11 -19.64 -1.88 -9.94
CA PRO A 11 -18.24 -1.92 -10.37
C PRO A 11 -18.01 -1.07 -11.63
N PRO A 12 -16.86 -0.38 -11.74
CA PRO A 12 -16.52 0.37 -12.93
C PRO A 12 -16.48 -0.54 -14.15
N GLU A 13 -16.97 -0.05 -15.28
CA GLU A 13 -17.05 -0.83 -16.53
C GLU A 13 -15.68 -0.98 -17.21
N LYS A 14 -14.73 -0.09 -16.90
CA LYS A 14 -13.39 -0.07 -17.49
C LYS A 14 -12.33 0.29 -16.44
N GLN A 15 -11.18 -0.37 -16.51
CA GLN A 15 -10.00 -0.01 -15.72
C GLN A 15 -9.40 1.30 -16.21
N THR A 16 -9.02 2.18 -15.27
CA THR A 16 -8.21 3.38 -15.55
C THR A 16 -6.91 3.30 -14.76
N PRO A 17 -5.83 4.01 -15.17
CA PRO A 17 -4.53 3.83 -14.55
C PRO A 17 -4.42 4.44 -13.14
N HIS A 18 -5.41 5.22 -12.70
CA HIS A 18 -5.40 5.96 -11.44
C HIS A 18 -5.09 5.12 -10.21
N HIS A 19 -5.76 3.96 -10.07
CA HIS A 19 -5.58 3.06 -8.94
C HIS A 19 -4.13 2.54 -8.90
N TYR A 20 -3.67 2.02 -10.03
CA TYR A 20 -2.33 1.50 -10.19
C TYR A 20 -1.26 2.57 -9.96
N VAL A 21 -1.40 3.74 -10.58
CA VAL A 21 -0.43 4.84 -10.45
C VAL A 21 -0.36 5.34 -9.01
N LEU A 22 -1.47 5.44 -8.29
CA LEU A 22 -1.44 5.83 -6.88
C LEU A 22 -0.66 4.83 -6.03
N ALA A 23 -1.02 3.55 -6.10
CA ALA A 23 -0.46 2.51 -5.23
C ALA A 23 0.97 2.12 -5.58
N HIS A 24 1.28 1.95 -6.87
CA HIS A 24 2.55 1.38 -7.33
C HIS A 24 3.62 2.40 -7.66
N ILE A 25 3.22 3.64 -7.98
CA ILE A 25 4.14 4.67 -8.47
C ILE A 25 4.21 5.83 -7.48
N ALA A 26 3.11 6.55 -7.31
CA ALA A 26 3.11 7.84 -6.62
C ALA A 26 3.43 7.72 -5.13
N LEU A 27 2.68 6.89 -4.39
CA LEU A 27 2.93 6.69 -2.96
C LEU A 27 4.32 6.07 -2.71
N ARG A 28 4.74 5.12 -3.56
CA ARG A 28 6.06 4.49 -3.51
C ARG A 28 7.18 5.52 -3.67
N GLN A 29 7.10 6.35 -4.70
CA GLN A 29 8.11 7.37 -4.98
C GLN A 29 8.24 8.37 -3.83
N VAL A 30 7.14 8.81 -3.22
CA VAL A 30 7.21 9.72 -2.08
C VAL A 30 7.79 9.02 -0.85
N ALA A 31 7.36 7.79 -0.56
CA ALA A 31 7.85 7.01 0.58
C ALA A 31 9.35 6.70 0.50
N LEU A 32 9.86 6.39 -0.70
CA LEU A 32 11.28 6.09 -0.91
C LEU A 32 12.14 7.36 -1.07
N GLY A 33 11.60 8.42 -1.66
CA GLY A 33 12.36 9.65 -1.96
C GLY A 33 12.56 10.56 -0.75
N ASN A 34 11.61 10.57 0.19
CA ASN A 34 11.75 11.28 1.47
C ASN A 34 11.07 10.48 2.60
N PRO A 35 11.72 9.41 3.11
CA PRO A 35 11.11 8.54 4.12
C PRO A 35 10.59 9.29 5.34
N TYR A 36 11.42 10.08 6.01
CA TYR A 36 10.99 10.80 7.22
C TYR A 36 9.86 11.79 6.92
N GLY A 37 9.95 12.53 5.81
CA GLY A 37 8.89 13.46 5.40
C GLY A 37 7.57 12.74 5.11
N PHE A 38 7.61 11.60 4.42
CA PHE A 38 6.42 10.78 4.15
C PHE A 38 5.78 10.29 5.45
N PHE A 39 6.54 9.71 6.37
CA PHE A 39 5.99 9.22 7.64
C PHE A 39 5.48 10.37 8.53
N ALA A 40 6.17 11.51 8.53
CA ALA A 40 5.74 12.70 9.27
C ALA A 40 4.42 13.26 8.74
N VAL A 41 4.29 13.47 7.43
CA VAL A 41 3.04 14.01 6.83
C VAL A 41 1.91 13.01 6.92
N MET A 42 2.19 11.72 6.76
CA MET A 42 1.20 10.68 6.95
C MET A 42 0.79 10.56 8.42
N GLY A 43 1.59 10.98 9.39
CA GLY A 43 1.21 11.03 10.81
C GLY A 43 0.49 12.30 11.24
N SER A 44 0.40 13.32 10.39
CA SER A 44 -0.02 14.66 10.81
C SER A 44 -1.45 15.02 10.36
N PRO A 45 -2.02 16.12 10.88
CA PRO A 45 -3.28 16.68 10.37
C PRO A 45 -3.24 17.11 8.90
N GLN A 46 -2.05 17.35 8.33
CA GLN A 46 -1.88 17.73 6.91
C GLN A 46 -1.99 16.56 5.93
N ARG A 47 -2.09 15.32 6.43
CA ARG A 47 -2.20 14.10 5.63
C ARG A 47 -3.19 14.21 4.47
N GLN A 48 -4.39 14.73 4.72
CA GLN A 48 -5.42 14.77 3.68
C GLN A 48 -5.09 15.79 2.59
N GLU A 49 -4.54 16.95 2.95
CA GLU A 49 -4.08 17.96 1.98
C GLU A 49 -2.98 17.39 1.09
N PHE A 50 -2.01 16.69 1.70
CA PHE A 50 -0.97 15.97 0.98
C PHE A 50 -1.54 14.94 -0.01
N LEU A 51 -2.51 14.12 0.42
CA LEU A 51 -3.18 13.14 -0.44
C LEU A 51 -3.97 13.81 -1.58
N ASP A 52 -4.66 14.92 -1.30
CA ASP A 52 -5.41 15.68 -2.30
C ASP A 52 -4.46 16.24 -3.37
N ASP A 53 -3.29 16.75 -2.98
CA ASP A 53 -2.30 17.30 -3.91
C ASP A 53 -1.56 16.23 -4.71
N LEU A 54 -1.24 15.09 -4.09
CA LEU A 54 -0.72 13.92 -4.79
C LEU A 54 -1.75 13.42 -5.80
N TRP A 55 -3.03 13.35 -5.41
CA TRP A 55 -4.11 12.91 -6.28
C TRP A 55 -4.33 13.83 -7.48
N LYS A 56 -4.30 15.15 -7.28
CA LYS A 56 -4.36 16.13 -8.39
C LYS A 56 -3.24 15.88 -9.41
N GLN A 57 -2.04 15.52 -8.97
CA GLN A 57 -0.93 15.18 -9.88
C GLN A 57 -1.22 13.91 -10.68
N ILE A 58 -1.80 12.89 -10.04
CA ILE A 58 -2.18 11.64 -10.69
C ILE A 58 -3.26 11.88 -11.75
N CYS A 59 -4.34 12.60 -11.41
CA CYS A 59 -5.41 12.94 -12.36
C CYS A 59 -4.87 13.67 -13.59
N ARG A 60 -4.02 14.69 -13.41
CA ARG A 60 -3.37 15.39 -14.54
C ARG A 60 -2.62 14.47 -15.51
N LYS A 61 -2.07 13.35 -15.01
CA LYS A 61 -1.36 12.36 -15.83
C LYS A 61 -2.29 11.34 -16.47
N CYS A 62 -3.39 10.99 -15.80
CA CYS A 62 -4.19 9.80 -16.08
C CYS A 62 -5.55 10.10 -16.72
N ASP A 63 -6.09 11.32 -16.59
CA ASP A 63 -7.44 11.67 -17.05
C ASP A 63 -7.64 11.50 -18.56
N LYS A 64 -6.55 11.58 -19.34
CA LYS A 64 -6.55 11.29 -20.79
C LYS A 64 -6.97 9.84 -21.11
N ASP A 65 -6.83 8.92 -20.16
CA ASP A 65 -7.14 7.49 -20.31
C ASP A 65 -8.52 7.12 -19.72
N GLY A 66 -9.25 8.12 -19.20
CA GLY A 66 -10.57 7.99 -18.60
C GLY A 66 -10.62 8.57 -17.18
N ALA A 67 -11.83 8.88 -16.69
CA ALA A 67 -12.02 9.43 -15.34
C ALA A 67 -11.81 8.37 -14.25
N ALA A 68 -11.22 8.76 -13.12
CA ALA A 68 -11.16 7.93 -11.93
C ALA A 68 -12.56 7.60 -11.39
N PHE A 69 -12.72 6.42 -10.81
CA PHE A 69 -13.96 6.01 -10.14
C PHE A 69 -13.98 6.32 -8.63
N PHE A 70 -12.91 6.91 -8.12
CA PHE A 70 -12.71 7.24 -6.71
C PHE A 70 -11.94 8.56 -6.60
N THR A 71 -11.82 9.06 -5.39
CA THR A 71 -11.11 10.29 -5.03
C THR A 71 -10.10 10.03 -3.92
N SER A 72 -9.23 11.01 -3.63
CA SER A 72 -8.34 10.96 -2.47
C SER A 72 -9.06 10.78 -1.12
N ARG A 73 -10.36 11.06 -1.05
CA ARG A 73 -11.19 10.91 0.16
C ARG A 73 -11.65 9.47 0.41
N ASP A 74 -11.54 8.61 -0.60
CA ASP A 74 -11.83 7.17 -0.49
C ASP A 74 -10.63 6.38 0.08
N ILE A 75 -9.47 7.03 0.20
CA ILE A 75 -8.23 6.47 0.77
C ILE A 75 -8.29 6.60 2.30
N ARG A 76 -7.96 5.52 3.02
CA ARG A 76 -7.81 5.56 4.48
C ARG A 76 -6.38 5.27 4.86
N VAL A 77 -5.87 5.99 5.84
CA VAL A 77 -4.48 5.84 6.29
C VAL A 77 -4.46 5.55 7.78
N HIS A 78 -3.65 4.55 8.14
CA HIS A 78 -3.39 4.13 9.50
C HIS A 78 -1.89 4.23 9.75
N THR A 79 -1.52 5.03 10.75
CA THR A 79 -0.16 5.03 11.28
C THR A 79 -0.08 4.02 12.41
N THR A 80 0.79 3.03 12.26
CA THR A 80 0.92 1.87 13.12
C THR A 80 2.39 1.46 13.23
N ARG A 81 2.66 0.24 13.69
CA ARG A 81 3.97 -0.40 13.69
C ARG A 81 3.88 -1.85 13.27
N ILE A 82 4.95 -2.37 12.69
CA ILE A 82 5.18 -3.80 12.51
C ILE A 82 6.46 -4.14 13.29
N GLY A 83 6.30 -4.91 14.37
CA GLY A 83 7.37 -5.11 15.33
C GLY A 83 7.82 -3.79 15.98
N GLN A 84 9.11 -3.48 15.87
CA GLN A 84 9.71 -2.23 16.35
C GLN A 84 9.73 -1.09 15.31
N TYR A 85 9.22 -1.35 14.11
CA TYR A 85 9.34 -0.44 12.97
C TYR A 85 8.05 0.35 12.76
N PRO A 86 8.11 1.69 12.61
CA PRO A 86 6.97 2.49 12.19
C PRO A 86 6.43 2.01 10.84
N ALA A 87 5.10 2.00 10.70
CA ALA A 87 4.43 1.61 9.47
C ALA A 87 3.30 2.58 9.13
N VAL A 88 3.16 2.89 7.84
CA VAL A 88 1.99 3.55 7.27
C VAL A 88 1.24 2.52 6.44
N LEU A 89 0.05 2.15 6.89
CA LEU A 89 -0.89 1.31 6.15
C LEU A 89 -1.89 2.21 5.45
N VAL A 90 -2.04 2.04 4.15
CA VAL A 90 -3.02 2.74 3.32
C VAL A 90 -4.04 1.74 2.80
N GLU A 91 -5.29 1.86 3.21
CA GLU A 91 -6.40 1.17 2.59
C GLU A 91 -6.82 1.91 1.32
N MET A 92 -6.78 1.19 0.21
CA MET A 92 -7.17 1.71 -1.09
C MET A 92 -8.67 1.57 -1.29
N PRO A 93 -9.27 2.32 -2.23
CA PRO A 93 -10.61 2.02 -2.73
C PRO A 93 -10.69 0.56 -3.22
N PRO A 94 -11.91 -0.01 -3.29
CA PRO A 94 -12.10 -1.39 -3.72
C PRO A 94 -11.35 -1.70 -5.03
N ALA A 95 -10.52 -2.74 -5.00
CA ALA A 95 -9.85 -3.27 -6.17
C ALA A 95 -10.85 -4.10 -6.99
N TYR A 96 -11.11 -3.69 -8.22
CA TYR A 96 -12.02 -4.36 -9.16
C TYR A 96 -11.26 -5.12 -10.25
N PHE A 97 -10.06 -4.67 -10.60
CA PHE A 97 -9.24 -5.26 -11.66
C PHE A 97 -7.94 -5.86 -11.13
N THR A 98 -7.39 -6.85 -11.85
CA THR A 98 -6.11 -7.47 -11.50
C THR A 98 -5.00 -6.42 -11.36
N ALA A 99 -4.11 -6.62 -10.39
CA ALA A 99 -3.01 -5.72 -10.00
C ALA A 99 -3.44 -4.39 -9.36
N GLU A 100 -4.74 -4.13 -9.18
CA GLU A 100 -5.19 -3.07 -8.27
C GLU A 100 -4.96 -3.51 -6.82
N ALA A 101 -4.42 -2.60 -6.02
CA ALA A 101 -4.12 -2.86 -4.62
C ALA A 101 -5.38 -2.76 -3.74
N HIS A 102 -5.62 -3.72 -2.87
CA HIS A 102 -6.51 -3.55 -1.72
C HIS A 102 -5.88 -2.63 -0.68
N MET A 103 -4.57 -2.79 -0.44
CA MET A 103 -3.82 -2.03 0.56
C MET A 103 -2.38 -1.83 0.11
N VAL A 104 -1.76 -0.78 0.63
CA VAL A 104 -0.33 -0.49 0.57
C VAL A 104 0.22 -0.41 1.99
N CYS A 105 1.44 -0.90 2.23
CA CYS A 105 2.12 -0.68 3.50
C CYS A 105 3.56 -0.24 3.27
N ALA A 106 3.93 0.91 3.81
CA ALA A 106 5.32 1.35 3.91
C ALA A 106 5.83 1.11 5.33
N VAL A 107 6.98 0.46 5.47
CA VAL A 107 7.63 0.17 6.75
C VAL A 107 8.98 0.87 6.80
N LEU A 108 9.15 1.79 7.76
CA LEU A 108 10.41 2.49 7.98
C LEU A 108 11.35 1.61 8.78
N ARG A 109 12.48 1.21 8.19
CA ARG A 109 13.47 0.32 8.81
C ARG A 109 14.41 1.05 9.76
N VAL A 110 13.84 1.92 10.58
CA VAL A 110 14.47 2.56 11.72
C VAL A 110 13.63 2.19 12.94
N PRO A 111 14.19 1.44 13.91
CA PRO A 111 13.48 1.14 15.15
C PRO A 111 12.97 2.41 15.82
N LEU A 112 11.78 2.34 16.42
CA LEU A 112 11.14 3.49 17.09
C LEU A 112 12.06 4.18 18.11
N HIS A 113 12.89 3.40 18.83
CA HIS A 113 13.80 3.93 19.85
C HIS A 113 15.02 4.67 19.26
N GLU A 114 15.28 4.53 17.96
CA GLU A 114 16.38 5.18 17.25
C GLU A 114 15.92 6.40 16.44
N LEU A 115 14.60 6.63 16.30
CA LEU A 115 14.06 7.75 15.50
C LEU A 115 14.55 9.12 15.97
N SER A 116 14.76 9.32 17.28
CA SER A 116 15.28 10.57 17.83
C SER A 116 16.71 10.87 17.39
N SER A 117 17.47 9.84 17.03
CA SER A 117 18.84 9.96 16.52
C SER A 117 18.89 10.30 15.03
N ASN A 118 17.74 10.25 14.34
CA ASN A 118 17.57 10.58 12.93
C ASN A 118 18.68 10.00 12.03
N PRO A 119 18.84 8.66 11.98
CA PRO A 119 19.94 8.04 11.24
C PRO A 119 19.95 8.48 9.79
N GLU A 120 21.16 8.70 9.26
CA GLU A 120 21.38 9.06 7.87
C GLU A 120 20.97 7.88 6.97
N ASN A 121 20.21 8.17 5.91
CA ASN A 121 19.73 7.20 4.92
C ASN A 121 18.79 6.12 5.48
N PRO A 122 17.61 6.48 6.02
CA PRO A 122 16.59 5.50 6.38
C PRO A 122 16.15 4.68 5.16
N SER A 123 15.99 3.37 5.34
CA SER A 123 15.38 2.51 4.31
C SER A 123 13.89 2.28 4.58
N VAL A 124 13.11 2.12 3.51
CA VAL A 124 11.68 1.82 3.56
C VAL A 124 11.44 0.55 2.76
N GLN A 125 10.75 -0.41 3.37
CA GLN A 125 10.18 -1.55 2.64
C GLN A 125 8.74 -1.20 2.25
N TYR A 126 8.40 -1.43 0.98
CA TYR A 126 7.13 -1.01 0.41
C TYR A 126 6.38 -2.20 -0.17
N PHE A 127 5.21 -2.48 0.41
CA PHE A 127 4.40 -3.65 0.10
C PHE A 127 3.04 -3.25 -0.49
N THR A 128 2.52 -4.10 -1.36
CA THR A 128 1.16 -4.04 -1.90
C THR A 128 0.44 -5.35 -1.62
N LEU A 129 -0.85 -5.28 -1.32
CA LEU A 129 -1.74 -6.43 -1.38
C LEU A 129 -2.66 -6.28 -2.58
N GLU A 130 -2.38 -7.01 -3.65
CA GLU A 130 -3.07 -6.85 -4.93
C GLU A 130 -4.21 -7.84 -5.11
N LYS A 131 -5.23 -7.40 -5.85
CA LYS A 131 -6.20 -8.30 -6.45
C LYS A 131 -5.52 -9.15 -7.52
N GLY A 132 -5.63 -10.45 -7.37
CA GLY A 132 -5.23 -11.44 -8.35
C GLY A 132 -6.40 -12.34 -8.75
N VAL A 133 -6.16 -13.17 -9.75
CA VAL A 133 -7.07 -14.24 -10.15
C VAL A 133 -6.27 -15.53 -10.19
N ASN A 134 -6.80 -16.58 -9.58
CA ASN A 134 -6.23 -17.91 -9.71
C ASN A 134 -6.47 -18.42 -11.13
N VAL A 135 -5.38 -18.63 -11.88
CA VAL A 135 -5.45 -18.98 -13.31
C VAL A 135 -6.13 -20.32 -13.60
N LEU A 136 -6.16 -21.24 -12.63
CA LEU A 136 -6.75 -22.57 -12.79
C LEU A 136 -8.26 -22.56 -12.50
N THR A 137 -8.70 -21.76 -11.52
CA THR A 137 -10.08 -21.78 -11.04
C THR A 137 -10.89 -20.55 -11.48
N GLY A 138 -10.22 -19.50 -11.96
CA GLY A 138 -10.83 -18.21 -12.26
C GLY A 138 -11.30 -17.44 -11.02
N GLN A 139 -11.03 -17.94 -9.80
CA GLN A 139 -11.47 -17.31 -8.57
C GLN A 139 -10.56 -16.14 -8.18
N ASP A 140 -11.17 -15.13 -7.57
CA ASP A 140 -10.44 -14.02 -6.95
C ASP A 140 -9.48 -14.54 -5.88
N ARG A 141 -8.28 -13.97 -5.86
CA ARG A 141 -7.30 -14.15 -4.79
C ARG A 141 -6.63 -12.82 -4.48
N THR A 142 -5.82 -12.81 -3.44
CA THR A 142 -4.87 -11.72 -3.21
C THR A 142 -3.44 -12.19 -3.37
N VAL A 143 -2.57 -11.24 -3.68
CA VAL A 143 -1.15 -11.45 -3.89
C VAL A 143 -0.39 -10.42 -3.06
N LEU A 144 0.47 -10.88 -2.17
CA LEU A 144 1.41 -10.00 -1.47
C LEU A 144 2.60 -9.73 -2.40
N CYS A 145 2.90 -8.45 -2.61
CA CYS A 145 4.09 -8.04 -3.36
C CYS A 145 4.92 -7.03 -2.56
N GLU A 146 6.20 -6.93 -2.92
CA GLU A 146 7.16 -5.97 -2.39
C GLU A 146 7.90 -5.30 -3.55
N TRP A 147 8.13 -3.99 -3.42
CA TRP A 147 9.02 -3.28 -4.33
C TRP A 147 10.45 -3.22 -3.76
N VAL A 148 11.38 -3.86 -4.46
CA VAL A 148 12.82 -3.85 -4.16
C VAL A 148 13.54 -3.07 -5.26
N GLY A 149 13.77 -1.78 -5.01
CA GLY A 149 14.18 -0.85 -6.06
C GLY A 149 13.08 -0.74 -7.12
N GLU A 150 13.41 -1.08 -8.37
CA GLU A 150 12.46 -1.12 -9.49
C GLU A 150 11.89 -2.53 -9.75
N THR A 151 12.22 -3.51 -8.91
CA THR A 151 11.72 -4.89 -9.06
C THR A 151 10.48 -5.10 -8.21
N HIS A 152 9.43 -5.63 -8.83
CA HIS A 152 8.19 -6.03 -8.16
C HIS A 152 8.24 -7.52 -7.80
N VAL A 153 8.53 -7.84 -6.55
CA VAL A 153 8.68 -9.19 -6.04
C VAL A 153 7.34 -9.72 -5.53
N ASN A 154 6.93 -10.89 -6.02
CA ASN A 154 5.70 -11.56 -5.59
C ASN A 154 6.02 -12.60 -4.50
N HIS A 155 5.41 -12.44 -3.32
CA HIS A 155 5.58 -13.30 -2.13
C HIS A 155 4.54 -14.43 -2.04
N GLY A 156 3.75 -14.63 -3.08
CA GLY A 156 2.73 -15.67 -3.20
C GLY A 156 1.33 -15.20 -2.78
N ASP A 157 0.47 -16.19 -2.54
CA ASP A 157 -0.95 -15.98 -2.31
C ASP A 157 -1.27 -15.48 -0.89
N GLY A 158 -2.37 -14.75 -0.80
CA GLY A 158 -2.90 -14.19 0.43
C GLY A 158 -2.17 -12.93 0.88
N PRO A 159 -2.52 -12.41 2.06
CA PRO A 159 -3.62 -12.82 2.93
C PRO A 159 -4.98 -12.23 2.52
N GLU A 160 -6.05 -12.59 3.22
CA GLU A 160 -7.35 -11.90 3.12
C GLU A 160 -7.15 -10.36 3.19
N PRO A 161 -7.76 -9.54 2.30
CA PRO A 161 -7.62 -8.08 2.30
C PRO A 161 -8.30 -7.41 3.49
N THR A 162 -7.69 -7.60 4.66
CA THR A 162 -7.97 -6.93 5.92
C THR A 162 -6.66 -6.33 6.46
N PRO A 163 -6.71 -5.15 7.09
CA PRO A 163 -5.53 -4.52 7.69
C PRO A 163 -4.69 -5.47 8.54
N ARG A 164 -5.35 -6.22 9.43
CA ARG A 164 -4.67 -7.16 10.35
C ARG A 164 -3.94 -8.26 9.59
N ALA A 165 -4.61 -8.97 8.68
CA ALA A 165 -4.00 -10.11 8.02
C ALA A 165 -2.83 -9.67 7.12
N PHE A 166 -2.97 -8.52 6.45
CA PHE A 166 -1.90 -7.93 5.64
C PHE A 166 -0.66 -7.58 6.47
N MET A 167 -0.84 -6.89 7.61
CA MET A 167 0.28 -6.55 8.49
C MET A 167 0.96 -7.79 9.09
N GLU A 168 0.21 -8.83 9.47
CA GLU A 168 0.80 -10.08 9.97
C GLU A 168 1.63 -10.80 8.89
N LYS A 169 1.15 -10.82 7.64
CA LYS A 169 1.92 -11.40 6.53
C LYS A 169 3.20 -10.60 6.27
N ILE A 170 3.14 -9.27 6.27
CA ILE A 170 4.34 -8.41 6.13
C ILE A 170 5.32 -8.68 7.28
N LYS A 171 4.83 -8.80 8.52
CA LYS A 171 5.68 -9.12 9.68
C LYS A 171 6.51 -10.38 9.42
N GLY A 172 5.90 -11.45 8.93
CA GLY A 172 6.60 -12.69 8.59
C GLY A 172 7.65 -12.55 7.47
N VAL A 173 7.50 -11.56 6.58
CA VAL A 173 8.51 -11.25 5.55
C VAL A 173 9.68 -10.45 6.12
N ILE A 174 9.42 -9.48 6.99
CA ILE A 174 10.44 -8.54 7.48
C ILE A 174 11.16 -9.00 8.76
N GLU A 175 10.60 -9.98 9.45
CA GLU A 175 11.14 -10.68 10.61
C GLU A 175 11.05 -12.20 10.37
N PRO A 176 11.76 -12.75 9.36
CA PRO A 176 11.76 -14.19 9.15
C PRO A 176 12.30 -14.87 10.40
N GLU A 177 11.57 -15.87 10.92
CA GLU A 177 12.09 -16.70 12.01
C GLU A 177 13.44 -17.25 11.57
N ASN A 178 14.51 -16.92 12.31
CA ASN A 178 15.80 -17.57 12.11
C ASN A 178 15.54 -19.08 12.23
N PRO A 179 15.81 -19.90 11.20
CA PRO A 179 15.82 -21.33 11.40
C PRO A 179 16.92 -21.59 12.43
N SER A 180 16.50 -21.96 13.64
CA SER A 180 17.39 -22.52 14.64
C SER A 180 18.00 -23.77 14.00
N TYR A 181 19.22 -23.65 13.48
CA TYR A 181 20.07 -24.79 13.22
C TYR A 181 20.39 -25.39 14.59
N GLY A 182 19.56 -26.34 15.00
CA GLY A 182 19.87 -27.30 16.06
C GLY A 182 20.77 -28.41 15.55
#